data_AF-A0A0B6YTW7-F1
#
_entry.id   AF-A0A0B6YTW7-F1
#
_cell.length_a   1.000
_cell.length_b   1.000
_cell.length_c   1.000
_cell.angle_alpha   90.00
_cell.angle_beta   90.00
_cell.angle_gamma   90.00
#
_symmetry.space_group_name_H-M   'P 1'
#
loop_
_entity.id
_entity.type
_entity.pdbx_description
1 polymer ?
#
loop_
_entity_poly.entity_id
_entity_poly.type
_entity_poly.pdbx_seq_one_letter_code
_entity_poly.pdbx_strand_id
1 'polypeptide(L)'
;EDSPYFKRYTQMETRPLSDVAFPGLAKDKNPKVYIEYAVLKDNLTDKRFDIVDDPADADILWYFSHYHDFKKFSETRPSCLINQFPCENVVTVKDLLAIAARRATPSESDES
;
A
#
# COMPACT_ATOMS: atom_id res chain seq x y z
N GLU A 1 1.09 28.30 -1.55
CA GLU A 1 -0.17 27.54 -1.38
C GLU A 1 -0.27 26.51 -2.49
N ASP A 2 -0.51 25.25 -2.16
CA ASP A 2 -0.62 24.19 -3.16
C ASP A 2 -1.97 24.25 -3.88
N SER A 3 -1.90 24.42 -5.20
CA SER A 3 -3.01 24.63 -6.13
C SER A 3 -4.12 23.56 -6.01
N PRO A 4 -5.41 23.92 -6.20
CA PRO A 4 -6.53 22.98 -6.29
C PRO A 4 -6.36 21.88 -7.36
N TYR A 5 -5.36 22.00 -8.25
CA TYR A 5 -4.90 20.94 -9.14
C TYR A 5 -4.64 19.60 -8.41
N PHE A 6 -4.01 19.63 -7.23
CA PHE A 6 -3.67 18.41 -6.49
C PHE A 6 -4.88 17.70 -5.88
N LYS A 7 -5.92 18.46 -5.53
CA LYS A 7 -7.13 17.91 -4.89
C LYS A 7 -8.00 17.08 -5.84
N ARG A 8 -7.80 17.21 -7.16
CA ARG A 8 -8.65 16.55 -8.17
C ARG A 8 -8.22 15.11 -8.46
N TYR A 9 -6.97 14.76 -8.19
CA TYR A 9 -6.41 13.42 -8.47
C TYR A 9 -6.06 12.62 -7.21
N THR A 10 -6.18 13.23 -6.02
CA THR A 10 -6.11 12.50 -4.76
C THR A 10 -7.52 12.07 -4.38
N GLN A 11 -7.89 10.83 -4.69
CA GLN A 11 -8.85 10.18 -3.79
C GLN A 11 -8.23 10.22 -2.39
N MET A 12 -8.97 10.69 -1.39
CA MET A 12 -8.42 10.85 -0.05
C MET A 12 -8.17 9.47 0.55
N GLU A 13 -6.92 9.03 0.46
CA GLU A 13 -6.44 7.85 1.19
C GLU A 13 -6.40 8.15 2.69
N THR A 14 -6.88 7.21 3.49
CA THR A 14 -6.71 7.28 4.94
C THR A 14 -5.33 6.78 5.33
N ARG A 15 -4.82 7.19 6.50
CA ARG A 15 -3.57 6.65 7.05
C ARG A 15 -3.88 5.50 8.01
N PRO A 16 -3.01 4.48 8.10
CA PRO A 16 -3.15 3.46 9.13
C PRO A 16 -3.06 4.09 10.52
N LEU A 17 -3.74 3.49 11.49
CA LEU A 17 -3.68 3.89 12.88
C LEU A 17 -2.30 3.56 13.47
N SER A 18 -1.65 4.54 14.09
CA SER A 18 -0.31 4.40 14.66
C SER A 18 -0.29 3.63 15.99
N ASP A 19 -1.41 3.58 16.69
CA ASP A 19 -1.61 2.89 17.96
C ASP A 19 -1.90 1.39 17.79
N VAL A 20 -2.19 0.95 16.57
CA VAL A 20 -2.42 -0.47 16.27
C VAL A 20 -1.10 -1.14 15.90
N ALA A 21 -0.62 -2.03 16.78
CA ALA A 21 0.58 -2.81 16.52
C ALA A 21 0.30 -3.94 15.52
N PHE A 22 1.23 -4.18 14.60
CA PHE A 22 1.22 -5.36 13.72
C PHE A 22 1.68 -6.59 14.51
N PRO A 23 0.81 -7.59 14.76
CA PRO A 23 1.15 -8.76 15.57
C PRO A 23 2.04 -9.78 14.83
N GLY A 24 2.28 -9.59 13.53
CA GLY A 24 2.97 -10.56 12.68
C GLY A 24 2.03 -11.55 12.00
N LEU A 25 2.55 -12.22 10.98
CA LEU A 25 1.89 -13.38 10.39
C LEU A 25 2.00 -14.59 11.32
N ALA A 26 0.98 -15.45 11.28
CA ALA A 26 1.00 -16.73 11.96
C ALA A 26 2.21 -17.55 11.51
N LYS A 27 2.98 -18.10 12.45
CA LYS A 27 4.24 -18.83 12.18
C LYS A 27 4.04 -20.34 12.02
N ASP A 28 2.88 -20.82 12.42
CA ASP A 28 2.46 -22.22 12.46
C ASP A 28 1.79 -22.69 11.17
N LYS A 29 1.37 -21.76 10.31
CA LYS A 29 0.72 -22.02 9.03
C LYS A 29 1.39 -21.26 7.88
N ASN A 30 1.22 -21.77 6.67
CA ASN A 30 1.51 -21.00 5.47
C ASN A 30 0.61 -19.77 5.41
N PRO A 31 1.14 -18.59 5.02
CA PRO A 31 0.31 -17.42 4.79
C PRO A 31 -0.68 -17.66 3.64
N LYS A 32 -1.94 -17.34 3.88
CA LYS A 32 -2.97 -17.34 2.85
C LYS A 32 -2.87 -16.08 2.00
N VAL A 33 -2.80 -16.22 0.69
CA VAL A 33 -2.62 -15.08 -0.23
C VAL A 33 -3.82 -14.99 -1.16
N TYR A 34 -4.50 -13.85 -1.14
CA TYR A 34 -5.47 -13.49 -2.16
C TYR A 34 -4.76 -12.68 -3.26
N ILE A 35 -5.01 -13.04 -4.52
CA ILE A 35 -4.40 -12.39 -5.68
C ILE A 35 -5.49 -12.00 -6.67
N GLU A 36 -5.64 -10.71 -6.91
CA GLU A 36 -6.63 -10.17 -7.86
C GLU A 36 -6.24 -10.45 -9.33
N TYR A 37 -4.93 -10.48 -9.62
CA TYR A 37 -4.42 -10.61 -10.99
C TYR A 37 -4.12 -12.08 -11.34
N ALA A 38 -4.89 -12.64 -12.29
CA ALA A 38 -4.84 -14.06 -12.67
C ALA A 38 -3.43 -14.55 -13.06
N VAL A 39 -2.68 -13.76 -13.83
CA VAL A 39 -1.33 -14.16 -14.25
C VAL A 39 -0.40 -14.33 -13.05
N LEU A 40 -0.50 -13.46 -12.03
CA LEU A 40 0.32 -13.63 -10.83
C LEU A 40 -0.11 -14.86 -10.04
N LYS A 41 -1.41 -15.12 -9.97
CA LYS A 41 -1.98 -16.32 -9.34
C LYS A 41 -1.42 -17.60 -9.97
N ASP A 42 -1.32 -17.65 -11.30
CA ASP A 42 -0.80 -18.80 -12.04
C ASP A 42 0.72 -19.00 -11.86
N ASN A 43 1.45 -17.95 -11.50
CA ASN A 43 2.91 -17.99 -11.37
C ASN A 43 3.40 -18.14 -9.92
N LEU A 44 2.57 -17.83 -8.91
CA LEU A 44 2.90 -18.08 -7.51
C LEU A 44 2.68 -19.57 -7.15
N THR A 45 3.63 -20.41 -7.52
CA THR A 45 3.56 -21.88 -7.34
C THR A 45 4.32 -22.41 -6.13
N ASP A 46 4.88 -21.52 -5.32
CA ASP A 46 5.69 -21.88 -4.16
C ASP A 46 4.81 -22.41 -3.01
N LYS A 47 5.14 -23.60 -2.50
CA LYS A 47 4.39 -24.30 -1.44
C LYS A 47 4.38 -23.58 -0.10
N ARG A 48 5.12 -22.49 0.06
CA ARG A 48 5.10 -21.65 1.27
C ARG A 48 3.86 -20.75 1.35
N PHE A 49 3.07 -20.67 0.29
CA PHE A 49 1.87 -19.83 0.23
C PHE A 49 0.65 -20.66 -0.14
N ASP A 50 -0.46 -20.37 0.53
CA ASP A 50 -1.75 -20.99 0.21
C ASP A 50 -2.62 -19.96 -0.51
N ILE A 51 -2.89 -20.16 -1.80
CA ILE A 51 -3.71 -19.23 -2.57
C ILE A 51 -5.18 -19.42 -2.20
N VAL A 52 -5.87 -18.31 -1.88
CA VAL A 52 -7.31 -18.29 -1.57
C VAL A 52 -8.08 -17.44 -2.57
N ASP A 53 -9.34 -17.81 -2.80
CA ASP A 53 -10.24 -17.09 -3.71
C ASP A 53 -11.02 -15.96 -3.03
N ASP A 54 -11.18 -16.01 -1.70
CA ASP A 54 -11.86 -14.98 -0.93
C ASP A 54 -10.84 -14.07 -0.22
N PRO A 55 -10.84 -12.75 -0.46
CA PRO A 55 -9.98 -11.82 0.26
C PRO A 55 -10.24 -11.79 1.78
N ALA A 56 -11.43 -12.20 2.26
CA ALA A 56 -11.73 -12.27 3.69
C ALA A 56 -10.89 -13.32 4.42
N ASP A 57 -10.52 -14.41 3.74
CA ASP A 57 -9.75 -15.53 4.31
C ASP A 57 -8.23 -15.34 4.23
N ALA A 58 -7.77 -14.29 3.54
CA ALA A 58 -6.36 -14.07 3.27
C ALA A 58 -5.61 -13.46 4.46
N ASP A 59 -4.34 -13.85 4.61
CA ASP A 59 -3.38 -13.17 5.48
C ASP A 59 -2.63 -12.07 4.70
N ILE A 60 -2.52 -12.21 3.37
CA ILE A 60 -1.88 -11.25 2.46
C ILE A 60 -2.82 -10.93 1.30
N LEU A 61 -3.05 -9.65 1.05
CA LEU A 61 -3.84 -9.15 -0.07
C LEU A 61 -2.92 -8.60 -1.15
N TRP A 62 -3.03 -9.16 -2.35
CA TRP A 62 -2.33 -8.67 -3.53
C TRP A 62 -3.34 -8.12 -4.55
N TYR A 63 -3.56 -6.81 -4.47
CA TYR A 63 -4.45 -6.09 -5.38
C TYR A 63 -3.67 -5.44 -6.53
N PHE A 64 -4.31 -5.43 -7.70
CA PHE A 64 -3.94 -4.57 -8.82
C PHE A 64 -4.67 -3.23 -8.74
N SER A 65 -5.89 -3.22 -8.21
CA SER A 65 -6.68 -2.02 -7.95
C SER A 65 -6.12 -1.22 -6.78
N HIS A 66 -6.28 0.12 -6.80
CA HIS A 66 -5.81 0.99 -5.72
C HIS A 66 -6.61 0.78 -4.43
N TYR A 67 -5.90 0.73 -3.31
CA TYR A 67 -6.48 0.66 -1.98
C TYR A 67 -6.42 2.02 -1.28
N HIS A 68 -7.52 2.44 -0.67
CA HIS A 68 -7.62 3.80 -0.12
C HIS A 68 -7.94 3.86 1.39
N ASP A 69 -8.47 2.79 2.00
CA ASP A 69 -8.95 2.82 3.39
C ASP A 69 -8.01 2.11 4.38
N PHE A 70 -6.77 2.58 4.47
CA PHE A 70 -5.75 2.01 5.35
C PHE A 70 -6.09 2.11 6.84
N LYS A 71 -6.86 3.12 7.25
CA LYS A 71 -7.35 3.27 8.63
C LYS A 71 -8.22 2.06 9.01
N LYS A 72 -9.30 1.83 8.27
CA LYS A 72 -10.21 0.70 8.53
C LYS A 72 -9.49 -0.63 8.38
N PHE A 73 -8.54 -0.73 7.45
CA PHE A 73 -7.71 -1.93 7.30
C PHE A 73 -6.95 -2.25 8.59
N SER A 74 -6.24 -1.26 9.15
CA SER A 74 -5.50 -1.44 10.40
C SER A 74 -6.40 -1.80 11.59
N GLU A 75 -7.59 -1.22 11.68
CA GLU A 75 -8.56 -1.51 12.75
C GLU A 75 -9.14 -2.93 12.65
N THR A 76 -9.54 -3.33 11.44
CA THR A 76 -10.32 -4.56 11.24
C THR A 76 -9.46 -5.80 11.03
N ARG A 77 -8.27 -5.63 10.42
CA ARG A 77 -7.39 -6.73 10.03
C ARG A 77 -5.92 -6.40 10.36
N PRO A 78 -5.58 -6.17 11.63
CA PRO A 78 -4.24 -5.74 12.03
C PRO A 78 -3.12 -6.74 11.68
N SER A 79 -3.44 -8.02 11.50
CA SER A 79 -2.47 -9.07 11.12
C SER A 79 -2.37 -9.29 9.61
N CYS A 80 -3.17 -8.58 8.80
CA CYS A 80 -3.22 -8.75 7.36
C CYS A 80 -2.27 -7.76 6.66
N LEU A 81 -1.61 -8.22 5.61
CA LEU A 81 -0.71 -7.40 4.79
C LEU A 81 -1.37 -7.04 3.46
N ILE A 82 -0.98 -5.91 2.89
CA ILE A 82 -1.39 -5.46 1.57
C ILE A 82 -0.17 -4.99 0.77
N ASN A 83 -0.16 -5.21 -0.55
CA ASN A 83 0.94 -4.88 -1.45
C ASN A 83 1.05 -3.37 -1.81
N GLN A 84 0.45 -2.47 -1.03
CA GLN A 84 0.39 -1.04 -1.31
C GLN A 84 0.71 -0.21 -0.08
N PHE A 85 1.33 0.96 -0.29
CA PHE A 85 1.67 1.89 0.77
C PHE A 85 0.79 3.15 0.71
N PRO A 86 0.40 3.73 1.85
CA PRO A 86 -0.24 5.05 1.86
C PRO A 86 0.65 6.09 1.16
N CYS A 87 0.06 6.92 0.30
CA CYS A 87 0.76 7.95 -0.48
C CYS A 87 1.78 7.42 -1.51
N GLU A 88 1.70 6.15 -1.92
CA GLU A 88 2.57 5.59 -2.97
C GLU A 88 2.45 6.34 -4.32
N ASN A 89 1.28 6.96 -4.56
CA ASN A 89 1.05 7.85 -5.70
C ASN A 89 2.05 9.01 -5.81
N VAL A 90 2.65 9.47 -4.71
CA VAL A 90 3.65 10.55 -4.71
C VAL A 90 4.87 10.20 -5.56
N VAL A 91 5.24 8.92 -5.63
CA VAL A 91 6.40 8.44 -6.40
C VAL A 91 6.02 7.76 -7.71
N THR A 92 4.79 7.24 -7.82
CA THR A 92 4.33 6.52 -9.03
C THR A 92 3.61 7.41 -10.04
N VAL A 93 3.06 8.56 -9.62
CA VAL A 93 2.45 9.56 -10.52
C VAL A 93 3.48 10.61 -10.90
N LYS A 94 3.77 10.72 -12.20
CA LYS A 94 4.85 11.58 -12.75
C LYS A 94 4.79 13.03 -12.27
N ASP A 95 3.59 13.65 -12.29
CA ASP A 95 3.42 15.04 -11.86
C ASP A 95 3.73 15.21 -10.37
N LEU A 96 3.24 14.27 -9.53
CA LEU A 96 3.50 14.29 -8.09
C LEU A 96 4.99 14.06 -7.78
N LEU A 97 5.62 13.13 -8.50
CA LEU A 97 7.04 12.85 -8.38
C LEU A 97 7.88 14.08 -8.74
N ALA A 98 7.57 14.76 -9.86
CA ALA A 98 8.30 15.96 -10.28
C ALA A 98 8.25 17.08 -9.23
N ILE A 99 7.11 17.23 -8.55
CA ILE A 99 6.93 18.24 -7.51
C ILE A 99 7.63 17.83 -6.21
N ALA A 100 7.52 16.55 -5.83
CA ALA A 100 8.23 16.01 -4.68
C ALA A 100 9.75 16.17 -4.85
N ALA A 101 10.28 15.84 -6.03
CA ALA A 101 11.68 16.02 -6.37
C ALA A 101 12.14 17.49 -6.29
N ARG A 102 11.35 18.43 -6.83
CA ARG A 102 11.65 19.87 -6.73
C ARG A 102 11.70 20.39 -5.29
N ARG A 103 10.93 19.78 -4.37
CA ARG A 103 10.95 20.16 -2.94
C ARG A 103 12.12 19.53 -2.19
N ALA A 104 12.62 18.39 -2.67
CA ALA A 104 13.71 17.66 -2.03
C ALA A 104 15.10 18.24 -2.36
N THR A 105 15.21 19.11 -3.37
CA THR A 105 16.46 19.84 -3.66
C THR A 105 16.69 20.89 -2.57
N PRO A 106 17.86 20.89 -1.89
CA PRO A 106 18.21 21.97 -0.99
C PRO A 106 18.24 23.29 -1.74
N SER A 107 17.78 24.37 -1.11
CA SER A 107 17.98 25.71 -1.64
C SER A 107 19.48 26.03 -1.66
N GLU A 108 19.99 26.58 -2.76
CA GLU A 108 21.38 27.05 -2.91
C GLU A 108 21.81 28.10 -1.85
N SER A 109 20.94 28.47 -0.91
CA SER A 109 21.22 29.38 0.21
C SER A 109 21.87 28.73 1.44
N ASP A 110 22.06 27.40 1.46
CA ASP A 110 22.64 26.68 2.61
C ASP A 110 24.13 26.31 2.42
N GLU A 111 24.77 26.72 1.32
CA GLU A 111 26.21 26.52 1.05
C GLU A 111 27.06 27.80 1.21
N SER A 112 26.70 28.71 2.13
CA SER A 112 27.51 29.91 2.48
C SER A 112 27.93 29.93 3.94
#